data_AF-A0A3D4D7D6-F1
#
_entry.id   AF-A0A3D4D7D6-F1
#
_cell.length_a   1.000
_cell.length_b   1.000
_cell.length_c   1.000
_cell.angle_alpha   90.00
_cell.angle_beta   90.00
_cell.angle_gamma   90.00
#
_symmetry.space_group_name_H-M   'P 1'
#
loop_
_entity.id
_entity.type
_entity.pdbx_description
1 polymer ?
#
loop_
_entity_poly.entity_id
_entity_poly.type
_entity_poly.pdbx_seq_one_letter_code
_entity_poly.pdbx_strand_id
1 'polypeptide(L)'
;MRAACGADFPMIVKADSNGCGDLPALLQLYECCGVDGAEVSGIDFNRRAGQKTPFYLDALICEPDFAAKLKSGAQDGSKCLACNGCYTIYRKRFVRCVQHQDEIEQFKTIPW
;
A
#
# COMPACT_ATOMS: atom_id res chain seq x y z
N MET A 1 22.71 7.20 -0.06
CA MET A 1 21.87 7.98 0.87
C MET A 1 22.20 7.71 2.34
N ARG A 2 22.08 6.48 2.86
CA ARG A 2 22.30 6.21 4.29
C ARG A 2 23.70 6.64 4.78
N ALA A 3 24.74 6.29 4.01
CA ALA A 3 26.10 6.73 4.28
C ALA A 3 26.30 8.26 4.23
N ALA A 4 25.46 8.99 3.48
CA ALA A 4 25.55 10.45 3.33
C ALA A 4 24.74 11.21 4.38
N CYS A 5 23.59 10.66 4.81
CA CYS A 5 22.66 11.32 5.73
C CYS A 5 22.86 10.92 7.20
N GLY A 6 23.60 9.84 7.47
CA GLY A 6 23.77 9.30 8.82
C GLY A 6 22.65 8.34 9.25
N ALA A 7 22.84 7.69 10.40
CA ALA A 7 21.92 6.68 10.93
C ALA A 7 20.59 7.27 11.41
N ASP A 8 20.61 8.49 11.96
CA ASP A 8 19.42 9.10 12.58
C ASP A 8 18.46 9.75 11.60
N PHE A 9 18.85 9.88 10.32
CA PHE A 9 18.01 10.50 9.31
C PHE A 9 16.94 9.52 8.81
N PRO A 10 15.63 9.79 8.95
CA PRO A 10 14.59 8.87 8.50
C PRO A 10 14.60 8.76 6.97
N MET A 11 14.61 7.52 6.48
CA MET A 11 14.62 7.20 5.06
C MET A 11 13.34 6.48 4.67
N ILE A 12 12.58 7.09 3.77
CA ILE A 12 11.40 6.48 3.17
C ILE A 12 11.65 6.27 1.68
N VAL A 13 11.25 5.13 1.15
CA VAL A 13 11.30 4.83 -0.29
C VAL A 13 9.90 4.77 -0.86
N LYS A 14 9.75 5.21 -2.11
CA LYS A 14 8.54 5.00 -2.89
C LYS A 14 8.80 3.85 -3.87
N ALA A 15 8.10 2.73 -3.66
CA ALA A 15 8.20 1.54 -4.50
C ALA A 15 7.05 1.50 -5.51
N ASP A 16 7.38 1.20 -6.76
CA ASP A 16 6.40 0.77 -7.76
C ASP A 16 6.21 -0.75 -7.66
N SER A 17 5.05 -1.19 -7.20
CA SER A 17 4.70 -2.60 -7.08
C SER A 17 4.28 -3.23 -8.40
N ASN A 18 3.95 -2.47 -9.44
CA ASN A 18 3.51 -3.06 -10.72
C ASN A 18 4.63 -3.82 -11.45
N GLY A 19 5.88 -3.37 -11.29
CA GLY A 19 7.04 -3.93 -11.98
C GLY A 19 7.93 -4.81 -11.10
N CYS A 20 7.64 -4.94 -9.81
CA CYS A 20 8.57 -5.57 -8.87
C CYS A 20 8.66 -7.10 -9.00
N GLY A 21 7.63 -7.77 -9.53
CA GLY A 21 7.54 -9.23 -9.63
C GLY A 21 7.38 -9.95 -8.28
N ASP A 22 8.10 -9.49 -7.26
CA ASP A 22 8.09 -9.98 -5.88
C ASP A 22 8.25 -8.80 -4.91
N LEU A 23 7.12 -8.26 -4.44
CA LEU A 23 7.11 -7.16 -3.47
C LEU A 23 7.72 -7.57 -2.12
N PRO A 24 7.43 -8.74 -1.53
CA PRO A 24 8.10 -9.19 -0.31
C PRO A 24 9.63 -9.12 -0.41
N ALA A 25 10.21 -9.67 -1.48
CA ALA A 25 11.67 -9.65 -1.66
C ALA A 25 12.21 -8.21 -1.80
N LEU A 26 11.50 -7.34 -2.52
CA LEU A 26 11.87 -5.94 -2.65
C LEU A 26 11.85 -5.21 -1.29
N LEU A 27 10.84 -5.44 -0.46
CA LEU A 27 10.76 -4.83 0.87
C LEU A 27 11.86 -5.34 1.80
N GLN A 28 12.21 -6.63 1.74
CA GLN A 28 13.35 -7.18 2.49
C GLN A 28 14.66 -6.50 2.08
N LEU A 29 14.87 -6.24 0.78
CA LEU A 29 16.05 -5.52 0.31
C LEU A 29 16.11 -4.08 0.88
N TYR A 30 14.97 -3.38 0.93
CA TYR A 30 14.90 -2.05 1.56
C TYR A 30 15.23 -2.12 3.06
N GLU A 31 14.68 -3.09 3.78
CA GLU A 31 14.97 -3.30 5.20
C GLU A 31 16.47 -3.58 5.43
N CYS A 32 17.07 -4.47 4.64
CA CYS A 32 18.52 -4.74 4.69
C CYS A 32 19.38 -3.50 4.39
N CYS A 33 18.86 -2.56 3.60
CA CYS A 33 19.53 -1.28 3.30
C CYS A 33 19.29 -0.21 4.38
N GLY A 34 18.56 -0.53 5.44
CA GLY A 34 18.23 0.38 6.53
C GLY A 34 17.22 1.45 6.13
N VAL A 35 16.24 1.12 5.29
CA VAL A 35 15.08 1.98 5.00
C VAL A 35 14.08 1.87 6.15
N ASP A 36 13.54 3.00 6.59
CA ASP A 36 12.63 3.10 7.75
C ASP A 36 11.14 2.94 7.35
N GLY A 37 10.81 3.18 6.08
CA GLY A 37 9.45 2.99 5.58
C GLY A 37 9.38 2.86 4.06
N ALA A 38 8.36 2.14 3.59
CA ALA A 38 8.07 2.00 2.17
C ALA A 38 6.66 2.51 1.87
N GLU A 39 6.58 3.52 1.01
CA GLU A 39 5.35 3.89 0.33
C GLU A 39 5.19 2.98 -0.89
N VAL A 40 4.11 2.20 -0.93
CA VAL A 40 3.82 1.33 -2.08
C VAL A 40 2.85 2.04 -3.02
N SER A 41 3.20 2.05 -4.30
CA SER A 41 2.35 2.54 -5.39
C SER A 41 2.27 1.50 -6.48
N GLY A 42 1.12 1.36 -7.14
CA GLY A 42 0.97 0.28 -8.12
C GLY A 42 -0.31 0.44 -8.92
N ILE A 43 -0.32 1.39 -9.86
CA ILE A 43 -1.37 1.49 -10.87
C ILE A 43 -0.75 1.54 -12.26
N ASP A 44 -1.14 0.62 -13.13
CA ASP A 44 -0.67 0.62 -14.52
C ASP A 44 -1.36 1.80 -15.25
N PHE A 45 -0.67 2.93 -15.34
CA PHE A 45 -1.17 4.12 -16.03
C PHE A 45 -1.18 3.96 -17.55
N ASN A 46 -0.43 3.00 -18.11
CA ASN A 46 -0.35 2.75 -19.55
C ASN A 46 -1.56 1.94 -20.06
N ARG A 47 -2.23 1.18 -19.18
CA ARG A 47 -3.46 0.46 -19.54
C ARG A 47 -4.70 1.36 -19.56
N ARG A 48 -5.65 0.98 -20.43
CA ARG A 48 -6.95 1.63 -20.54
C ARG A 48 -7.71 1.55 -19.21
N ALA A 49 -8.57 2.54 -18.94
CA ALA A 49 -9.51 2.49 -17.83
C ALA A 49 -10.30 1.16 -17.90
N GLY A 50 -10.38 0.44 -16.77
CA GLY A 50 -10.99 -0.89 -16.69
C GLY A 50 -10.07 -2.07 -16.99
N GLN A 51 -8.83 -1.84 -17.45
CA GLN A 51 -7.82 -2.89 -17.70
C GLN A 51 -6.62 -2.82 -16.75
N LYS A 52 -6.63 -1.85 -15.84
CA LYS A 52 -5.56 -1.63 -14.85
C LYS A 52 -5.69 -2.67 -13.75
N THR A 53 -4.64 -3.44 -13.53
CA THR A 53 -4.54 -4.41 -12.44
C THR A 53 -3.50 -3.90 -11.45
N PRO A 54 -3.89 -3.39 -10.28
CA PRO A 54 -2.93 -3.08 -9.23
C PRO A 54 -2.29 -4.38 -8.74
N PHE A 55 -0.97 -4.42 -8.62
CA PHE A 55 -0.28 -5.51 -7.95
C PHE A 55 -0.07 -5.14 -6.48
N TYR A 56 -0.60 -5.94 -5.56
CA TYR A 56 -0.63 -5.74 -4.10
C TYR A 56 -1.38 -4.52 -3.56
N LEU A 57 -1.64 -3.47 -4.35
CA LEU A 57 -2.31 -2.26 -3.84
C LEU A 57 -3.77 -2.54 -3.44
N ASP A 58 -4.42 -3.46 -4.13
CA ASP A 58 -5.75 -3.95 -3.80
C ASP A 58 -5.78 -4.67 -2.43
N ALA A 59 -4.81 -5.56 -2.20
CA ALA A 59 -4.63 -6.25 -0.93
C ALA A 59 -4.22 -5.29 0.19
N LEU A 60 -3.29 -4.38 -0.06
CA LEU A 60 -2.83 -3.38 0.90
C LEU A 60 -3.97 -2.47 1.39
N ILE A 61 -4.88 -2.08 0.48
CA ILE A 61 -6.03 -1.24 0.81
C ILE A 61 -7.15 -2.05 1.47
N CYS A 62 -7.38 -3.28 1.03
CA CYS A 62 -8.52 -4.09 1.48
C CYS A 62 -8.24 -4.86 2.77
N GLU A 63 -7.02 -5.32 2.99
CA GLU A 63 -6.64 -6.17 4.12
C GLU A 63 -5.90 -5.33 5.18
N PRO A 64 -6.53 -5.01 6.32
CA PRO A 64 -5.86 -4.24 7.37
C PRO A 64 -4.65 -4.97 7.99
N ASP A 65 -4.59 -6.29 7.84
CA ASP A 65 -3.50 -7.17 8.30
C ASP A 65 -2.47 -7.50 7.20
N PHE A 66 -2.51 -6.81 6.05
CA PHE A 66 -1.63 -7.07 4.90
C PHE A 66 -0.15 -7.17 5.28
N ALA A 67 0.37 -6.22 6.05
CA ALA A 67 1.78 -6.22 6.43
C ALA A 67 2.16 -7.43 7.30
N ALA A 68 1.25 -7.88 8.17
CA ALA A 68 1.47 -9.06 9.01
C ALA A 68 1.47 -10.34 8.16
N LYS A 69 0.51 -10.46 7.22
CA LYS A 69 0.45 -11.57 6.25
C LYS A 69 1.68 -11.63 5.37
N LEU A 70 2.14 -10.47 4.88
CA LEU A 70 3.33 -10.38 4.05
C LEU A 70 4.58 -10.88 4.80
N LYS A 71 4.73 -10.50 6.08
CA LYS A 71 5.84 -10.95 6.93
C LYS A 71 5.79 -12.42 7.28
N SER A 72 4.60 -12.99 7.47
CA SER A 72 4.43 -14.42 7.78
C SER A 72 4.51 -15.32 6.54
N GLY A 73 4.56 -14.74 5.34
CA GLY A 73 4.48 -15.48 4.09
C GLY A 73 3.09 -16.06 3.82
N ALA A 74 2.05 -15.63 4.55
CA ALA A 74 0.69 -16.03 4.29
C ALA A 74 0.24 -15.45 2.95
N GLN A 75 0.12 -16.31 1.94
CA GLN A 75 -0.44 -15.96 0.64
C GLN A 75 -1.87 -16.45 0.54
N ASP A 76 -2.80 -15.71 1.14
CA ASP A 76 -4.19 -15.77 0.73
C ASP A 76 -4.43 -14.81 -0.45
N GLY A 77 -5.30 -15.20 -1.38
CA GLY A 77 -5.76 -14.27 -2.40
C GLY A 77 -6.44 -13.06 -1.75
N SER A 78 -6.25 -11.86 -2.31
CA SER A 78 -6.89 -10.66 -1.79
C SER A 78 -8.41 -10.80 -1.78
N LYS A 79 -9.08 -10.34 -0.71
CA LYS A 79 -10.55 -10.23 -0.71
C LYS A 79 -11.05 -9.04 -1.53
N CYS A 80 -10.17 -8.23 -2.12
CA CYS A 80 -10.58 -7.05 -2.87
C CYS A 80 -11.54 -7.41 -4.02
N LEU A 81 -12.64 -6.65 -4.12
CA LEU A 81 -13.65 -6.83 -5.15
C LEU A 81 -13.29 -6.17 -6.50
N ALA A 82 -12.09 -5.58 -6.62
CA ALA A 82 -11.67 -4.78 -7.77
C ALA A 82 -12.68 -3.68 -8.18
N CYS A 83 -13.47 -3.17 -7.23
CA CYS A 83 -14.59 -2.26 -7.50
C CYS A 83 -14.19 -0.79 -7.75
N ASN A 84 -12.91 -0.45 -7.55
CA ASN A 84 -12.37 0.93 -7.64
C ASN A 84 -13.02 1.94 -6.66
N GLY A 85 -13.79 1.48 -5.67
CA GLY A 85 -14.44 2.36 -4.70
C GLY A 85 -13.44 3.11 -3.80
N CYS A 86 -12.23 2.57 -3.61
CA CYS A 86 -11.15 3.21 -2.85
C CYS A 86 -10.79 4.62 -3.38
N TYR A 87 -10.95 4.89 -4.68
CA TYR A 87 -10.69 6.22 -5.26
C TYR A 87 -11.70 7.30 -4.87
N THR A 88 -12.84 6.93 -4.29
CA THR A 88 -13.93 7.88 -4.05
C THR A 88 -14.56 7.77 -2.66
N ILE A 89 -14.44 6.62 -1.99
CA ILE A 89 -15.17 6.34 -0.75
C ILE A 89 -14.82 7.31 0.38
N TYR A 90 -13.56 7.76 0.45
CA TYR A 90 -13.09 8.74 1.44
C TYR A 90 -13.86 10.06 1.42
N ARG A 91 -14.55 10.39 0.31
CA ARG A 91 -15.40 11.59 0.17
C ARG A 91 -16.77 11.44 0.82
N LYS A 92 -17.18 10.22 1.15
CA LYS A 92 -18.50 9.89 1.73
C LYS A 92 -18.39 9.32 3.13
N ARG A 93 -17.36 8.51 3.39
CA ARG A 93 -17.08 7.82 4.65
C ARG A 93 -15.57 7.78 4.84
N PHE A 94 -15.08 7.94 6.06
CA PHE A 94 -13.64 7.93 6.33
C PHE A 94 -13.05 6.53 6.36
N VAL A 95 -13.21 5.76 5.30
CA VAL A 95 -12.63 4.42 5.14
C VAL A 95 -11.72 4.36 3.91
N ARG A 96 -10.81 3.39 3.85
CA ARG A 96 -9.92 3.18 2.69
C ARG A 96 -10.52 2.20 1.67
N CYS A 97 -11.31 1.23 2.11
CA CYS A 97 -11.95 0.22 1.26
C CYS A 97 -13.47 0.18 1.48
N VAL A 98 -14.24 -0.16 0.44
CA VAL A 98 -15.70 -0.36 0.53
C VAL A 98 -16.11 -1.48 1.48
N GLN A 99 -15.20 -2.42 1.74
CA GLN A 99 -15.43 -3.55 2.63
C GLN A 99 -15.21 -3.20 4.09
N HIS A 100 -14.63 -2.04 4.40
CA HIS A 100 -14.38 -1.62 5.78
C HIS A 100 -15.63 -0.97 6.37
N GLN A 101 -16.02 -1.43 7.56
CA GLN A 101 -17.12 -0.83 8.32
C GLN A 101 -16.62 0.28 9.23
N ASP A 102 -15.49 0.03 9.90
CA ASP A 102 -14.90 0.97 10.85
C ASP A 102 -14.25 2.15 10.15
N GLU A 103 -14.60 3.36 10.58
CA GLU A 103 -14.03 4.60 10.08
C GLU A 103 -12.68 4.91 10.73
N ILE A 104 -11.83 5.57 9.97
CA ILE A 104 -10.50 6.02 10.36
C ILE A 104 -10.66 7.30 11.16
N GLU A 105 -10.55 7.20 12.48
CA GLU A 105 -10.73 8.31 13.43
C GLU A 105 -9.86 9.53 13.10
N GLN A 106 -8.63 9.32 12.60
CA GLN A 106 -7.72 10.42 12.24
C GLN A 106 -8.28 11.35 11.16
N PHE A 107 -9.25 10.90 10.36
CA PHE A 107 -9.87 11.71 9.32
C PHE A 107 -11.13 12.44 9.79
N LYS A 108 -11.71 12.06 10.94
CA LYS A 108 -12.86 12.76 11.54
C LYS A 108 -12.49 14.11 12.12
N THR A 109 -11.23 14.29 12.49
CA THR A 109 -10.73 15.52 13.14
C THR A 109 -10.26 16.58 12.13
N ILE A 110 -10.26 16.27 10.83
CA ILE A 110 -9.87 17.21 9.78
C ILE A 110 -11.06 18.16 9.54
N PRO A 111 -10.89 19.49 9.62
CA PRO A 111 -11.92 20.43 9.25
C PRO A 111 -12.05 20.47 7.73
N TRP A 112 -13.08 19.84 7.18
CA TRP A 112 -13.39 19.79 5.75
C TRP A 112 -14.18 21.00 5.28
#